data_AF-A0A355T750-F1
#
_entry.id   AF-A0A355T750-F1
#
_cell.length_a   1.000
_cell.length_b   1.000
_cell.length_c   1.000
_cell.angle_alpha   90.00
_cell.angle_beta   90.00
_cell.angle_gamma   90.00
#
_symmetry.space_group_name_H-M   'P 1'
#
loop_
_entity.id
_entity.type
_entity.pdbx_description
1 polymer ?
#
loop_
_entity_poly.entity_id
_entity_poly.type
_entity_poly.pdbx_seq_one_letter_code
_entity_poly.pdbx_strand_id
1 'polypeptide(L)'
;MREEIGLVRLADLPEWEREHLLSKDAEPLGVPAWVAPTKPLSDMRLALITTAGLHFADDAAFEFADATYRAISNGEDAGDLMLSHSSSNFDRTGFQQDVNVVFPLDRFKELIARQVIGSLASVHYSFMGGGLLPQVYENTVRALATLLKQDKVDAVFILPVCPNCTRAASAIAYYLESEGILTTGVSLVREISEAMQPPRMVWTSFPFGYPLGKAGDVDFQHQVIKQGLSLLEADTGPVLEDFPLDVPHIASEDAPACSITLARPSEDATTWKARLANELLLFKPWYDLSRRRRGRTMVGISDTSIDEIMDRLAVWLDDRDQALPDFKWFKYATEDAKAFYGEALIAQPGDYPPGHTERQLWNETVLGEALKEYHHYFASDPKLALMARAIASRAAVEKSTGSFAIGHDNEIVPQMNNKG
;
A
#
# COMPACT_ATOMS: atom_id res chain seq x y z
N MET A 1 -29.82 -2.93 -6.57
CA MET A 1 -29.04 -3.09 -5.34
C MET A 1 -27.64 -3.48 -5.76
N ARG A 2 -26.70 -2.53 -5.74
CA ARG A 2 -25.28 -2.82 -5.96
C ARG A 2 -24.71 -3.06 -4.55
N GLU A 3 -24.69 -4.32 -4.13
CA GLU A 3 -23.73 -4.75 -3.11
C GLU A 3 -22.37 -4.75 -3.79
N GLU A 4 -21.43 -3.92 -3.32
CA GLU A 4 -19.98 -4.02 -3.56
C GLU A 4 -19.35 -2.66 -3.35
N ILE A 5 -18.58 -2.49 -2.27
CA ILE A 5 -17.26 -1.83 -2.35
C ILE A 5 -16.39 -2.44 -1.25
N GLY A 6 -15.40 -3.24 -1.63
CA GLY A 6 -14.39 -3.75 -0.70
C GLY A 6 -13.68 -5.02 -1.19
N LEU A 7 -14.26 -5.79 -2.09
CA LEU A 7 -13.63 -7.02 -2.58
C LEU A 7 -12.91 -6.78 -3.91
N VAL A 8 -11.72 -7.37 -4.05
CA VAL A 8 -10.88 -7.33 -5.24
C VAL A 8 -10.91 -8.71 -5.86
N ARG A 9 -12.02 -9.04 -6.53
CA ARG A 9 -12.05 -10.08 -7.56
C ARG A 9 -12.14 -9.37 -8.90
N LEU A 10 -11.44 -9.83 -9.92
CA LEU A 10 -11.51 -9.18 -11.23
C LEU A 10 -12.94 -9.13 -11.80
N ALA A 11 -13.80 -10.08 -11.43
CA ALA A 11 -15.20 -10.11 -11.83
C ALA A 11 -16.02 -8.95 -11.23
N ASP A 12 -15.60 -8.44 -10.07
CA ASP A 12 -16.31 -7.42 -9.28
C ASP A 12 -15.79 -6.00 -9.63
N LEU A 13 -14.79 -5.89 -10.51
CA LEU A 13 -14.15 -4.62 -10.90
C LEU A 13 -14.73 -4.05 -12.20
N PRO A 14 -14.80 -2.71 -12.34
CA PRO A 14 -15.10 -2.06 -13.61
C PRO A 14 -14.13 -2.52 -14.71
N GLU A 15 -14.62 -2.57 -15.96
CA GLU A 15 -13.86 -3.07 -17.11
C GLU A 15 -12.48 -2.42 -17.25
N TRP A 16 -12.39 -1.09 -17.11
CA TRP A 16 -11.14 -0.35 -17.20
C TRP A 16 -10.13 -0.70 -16.11
N GLU A 17 -10.58 -1.08 -14.92
CA GLU A 17 -9.70 -1.51 -13.81
C GLU A 17 -9.23 -2.94 -14.05
N ARG A 18 -10.17 -3.81 -14.42
CA ARG A 18 -9.89 -5.20 -14.75
C ARG A 18 -8.86 -5.30 -15.87
N GLU A 19 -9.05 -4.59 -16.97
CA GLU A 19 -8.09 -4.53 -18.08
C GLU A 19 -6.73 -3.98 -17.63
N HIS A 20 -6.72 -2.95 -16.77
CA HIS A 20 -5.49 -2.41 -16.23
C HIS A 20 -4.74 -3.44 -15.39
N LEU A 21 -5.42 -4.23 -14.56
CA LEU A 21 -4.79 -5.27 -13.76
C LEU A 21 -4.28 -6.42 -14.62
N LEU A 22 -5.08 -6.88 -15.59
CA LEU A 22 -4.67 -7.94 -16.53
C LEU A 22 -3.48 -7.54 -17.41
N SER A 23 -3.37 -6.26 -17.78
CA SER A 23 -2.20 -5.77 -18.54
C SER A 23 -0.88 -5.89 -17.79
N LYS A 24 -0.92 -6.23 -16.49
CA LYS A 24 0.25 -6.44 -15.63
C LYS A 24 0.65 -7.89 -15.52
N ASP A 25 -0.11 -8.81 -16.10
CA ASP A 25 0.25 -10.22 -16.20
C ASP A 25 1.68 -10.32 -16.75
N ALA A 26 2.50 -11.10 -16.06
CA ALA A 26 3.89 -11.32 -16.41
C ALA A 26 4.18 -12.81 -16.37
N GLU A 27 4.96 -13.27 -17.34
CA GLU A 27 5.47 -14.64 -17.36
C GLU A 27 6.32 -14.94 -16.11
N PRO A 28 6.45 -16.22 -15.74
CA PRO A 28 7.39 -16.63 -14.70
C PRO A 28 8.81 -16.11 -14.97
N LEU A 29 9.51 -15.73 -13.90
CA LEU A 29 10.85 -15.13 -14.00
C LEU A 29 11.96 -16.11 -14.40
N GLY A 30 11.65 -17.40 -14.42
CA GLY A 30 12.57 -18.46 -14.81
C GLY A 30 12.01 -19.83 -14.44
N VAL A 31 12.91 -20.81 -14.30
CA VAL A 31 12.53 -22.14 -13.78
C VAL A 31 11.94 -21.99 -12.38
N PRO A 32 10.80 -22.64 -12.05
CA PRO A 32 10.19 -22.55 -10.74
C PRO A 32 11.20 -22.80 -9.61
N ALA A 33 11.29 -21.85 -8.68
CA ALA A 33 12.12 -21.98 -7.49
C ALA A 33 11.29 -22.60 -6.36
N TRP A 34 11.83 -23.62 -5.70
CA TRP A 34 11.16 -24.33 -4.61
C TRP A 34 12.16 -24.85 -3.58
N VAL A 35 12.00 -24.42 -2.34
CA VAL A 35 12.75 -24.87 -1.17
C VAL A 35 11.82 -25.69 -0.29
N ALA A 36 12.18 -26.93 -0.02
CA ALA A 36 11.41 -27.79 0.89
C ALA A 36 11.69 -27.41 2.37
N PRO A 37 10.68 -27.43 3.25
CA PRO A 37 10.88 -27.16 4.67
C PRO A 37 11.76 -28.24 5.31
N THR A 38 12.74 -27.83 6.13
CA THR A 38 13.67 -28.76 6.80
C THR A 38 13.40 -28.96 8.29
N LYS A 39 12.45 -28.21 8.86
CA LYS A 39 12.07 -28.25 10.27
C LYS A 39 10.62 -27.77 10.45
N PRO A 40 9.93 -28.12 11.55
CA PRO A 40 8.57 -27.66 11.78
C PRO A 40 8.52 -26.13 11.98
N LEU A 41 7.37 -25.53 11.68
CA LEU A 41 7.13 -24.09 11.79
C LEU A 41 7.49 -23.53 13.19
N SER A 42 7.20 -24.30 14.24
CA SER A 42 7.51 -23.97 15.64
C SER A 42 9.00 -23.79 15.93
N ASP A 43 9.88 -24.28 15.06
CA ASP A 43 11.34 -24.18 15.20
C ASP A 43 11.94 -23.18 14.20
N MET A 44 11.12 -22.57 13.33
CA MET A 44 11.56 -21.64 12.30
C MET A 44 11.80 -20.22 12.85
N ARG A 45 12.83 -19.57 12.32
CA ARG A 45 13.12 -18.14 12.43
C ARG A 45 12.61 -17.43 11.19
N LEU A 46 11.65 -16.53 11.37
CA LEU A 46 10.98 -15.85 10.27
C LEU A 46 11.44 -14.40 10.13
N ALA A 47 11.53 -13.90 8.90
CA ALA A 47 11.61 -12.47 8.63
C ALA A 47 10.33 -11.97 7.93
N LEU A 48 9.99 -10.70 8.15
CA LEU A 48 8.91 -10.03 7.45
C LEU A 48 9.49 -9.19 6.31
N ILE A 49 8.83 -9.25 5.16
CA ILE A 49 9.05 -8.30 4.07
C ILE A 49 7.72 -7.65 3.71
N THR A 50 7.66 -6.33 3.75
CA THR A 50 6.53 -5.58 3.20
C THR A 50 6.95 -4.86 1.93
N THR A 51 6.02 -4.68 0.99
CA THR A 51 6.25 -3.85 -0.21
C THR A 51 5.52 -2.51 -0.11
N ALA A 52 5.13 -2.12 1.11
CA ALA A 52 4.41 -0.89 1.40
C ALA A 52 5.27 0.38 1.40
N GLY A 53 6.58 0.29 1.13
CA GLY A 53 7.47 1.46 1.12
C GLY A 53 7.58 2.12 2.50
N LEU A 54 7.69 1.30 3.55
CA LEU A 54 7.87 1.73 4.95
C LEU A 54 9.32 2.05 5.28
N HIS A 55 9.54 3.09 6.08
CA HIS A 55 10.85 3.53 6.59
C HIS A 55 10.66 4.34 7.87
N PHE A 56 11.70 4.52 8.68
CA PHE A 56 11.62 5.47 9.80
C PHE A 56 11.72 6.92 9.30
N ALA A 57 11.28 7.87 10.13
CA ALA A 57 11.25 9.28 9.75
C ALA A 57 12.64 9.87 9.49
N ASP A 58 13.68 9.33 10.14
CA ASP A 58 15.08 9.71 9.97
C ASP A 58 15.81 8.94 8.85
N ASP A 59 15.16 7.93 8.28
CA ASP A 59 15.64 7.22 7.09
C ASP A 59 15.28 7.95 5.79
N ALA A 60 16.07 7.68 4.74
CA ALA A 60 15.75 8.16 3.40
C ALA A 60 14.41 7.56 2.90
N ALA A 61 13.45 8.42 2.55
CA ALA A 61 12.21 8.00 1.90
C ALA A 61 12.46 7.23 0.59
N PHE A 62 11.49 6.45 0.15
CA PHE A 62 11.55 5.82 -1.17
C PHE A 62 11.34 6.86 -2.27
N GLU A 63 12.21 6.80 -3.26
CA GLU A 63 12.07 7.55 -4.50
C GLU A 63 10.99 6.93 -5.39
N PHE A 64 10.61 7.61 -6.47
CA PHE A 64 9.52 7.15 -7.34
C PHE A 64 9.80 5.78 -7.99
N ALA A 65 11.06 5.56 -8.36
CA ALA A 65 11.59 4.32 -8.90
C ALA A 65 12.72 3.85 -7.97
N ASP A 66 12.38 3.00 -7.00
CA ASP A 66 13.33 2.55 -5.98
C ASP A 66 13.26 1.04 -5.78
N ALA A 67 14.30 0.34 -6.28
CA ALA A 67 14.44 -1.11 -6.17
C ALA A 67 15.21 -1.54 -4.91
N THR A 68 15.61 -0.59 -4.07
CA THR A 68 16.33 -0.85 -2.82
C THR A 68 15.34 -1.23 -1.72
N TYR A 69 15.87 -1.54 -0.53
CA TYR A 69 15.07 -1.77 0.66
C TYR A 69 15.48 -0.84 1.79
N ARG A 70 14.62 -0.75 2.81
CA ARG A 70 14.94 -0.19 4.12
C ARG A 70 14.89 -1.31 5.15
N ALA A 71 15.86 -1.29 6.06
CA ALA A 71 15.92 -2.23 7.17
C ALA A 71 15.00 -1.73 8.29
N ILE A 72 14.27 -2.64 8.93
CA ILE A 72 13.38 -2.33 10.06
C ILE A 72 13.82 -3.24 11.21
N SER A 73 14.36 -2.67 12.28
CA SER A 73 14.78 -3.47 13.43
C SER A 73 13.58 -4.11 14.12
N ASN A 74 13.69 -5.36 14.53
CA ASN A 74 12.64 -6.04 15.30
C ASN A 74 12.39 -5.40 16.69
N GLY A 75 13.39 -4.66 17.20
CA GLY A 75 13.33 -3.98 18.50
C GLY A 75 12.75 -2.56 18.47
N GLU A 76 12.59 -1.97 17.30
CA GLU A 76 12.03 -0.61 17.15
C GLU A 76 10.50 -0.64 17.16
N ASP A 77 9.89 0.49 17.49
CA ASP A 77 8.44 0.63 17.47
C ASP A 77 7.96 0.79 16.03
N ALA A 78 7.21 -0.18 15.54
CA ALA A 78 6.66 -0.14 14.19
C ALA A 78 5.62 1.00 14.03
N GLY A 79 5.12 1.57 15.12
CA GLY A 79 4.28 2.76 15.15
C GLY A 79 4.95 4.03 14.62
N ASP A 80 6.29 4.07 14.63
CA ASP A 80 7.11 5.19 14.13
C ASP A 80 7.41 5.11 12.62
N LEU A 81 6.90 4.07 11.93
CA LEU A 81 7.10 3.89 10.51
C LEU A 81 6.28 4.88 9.68
N MET A 82 6.96 5.52 8.74
CA MET A 82 6.43 6.37 7.69
C MET A 82 6.19 5.56 6.40
N LEU A 83 5.41 6.11 5.46
CA LEU A 83 5.01 5.46 4.21
C LEU A 83 5.26 6.44 3.07
N SER A 84 6.16 6.11 2.16
CA SER A 84 6.52 6.95 1.01
C SER A 84 6.27 6.27 -0.34
N HIS A 85 5.41 5.24 -0.35
CA HIS A 85 5.05 4.45 -1.51
C HIS A 85 4.56 5.29 -2.71
N SER A 86 5.04 4.97 -3.91
CA SER A 86 4.77 5.73 -5.15
C SER A 86 3.35 5.58 -5.70
N SER A 87 2.70 4.43 -5.47
CA SER A 87 1.33 4.17 -5.94
C SER A 87 0.27 4.94 -5.14
N SER A 88 -0.66 5.58 -5.83
CA SER A 88 -1.89 6.13 -5.25
C SER A 88 -3.02 5.10 -5.11
N ASN A 89 -2.89 3.89 -5.68
CA ASN A 89 -3.99 2.94 -5.87
C ASN A 89 -4.17 1.94 -4.73
N PHE A 90 -4.17 2.43 -3.50
CA PHE A 90 -4.51 1.67 -2.30
C PHE A 90 -4.87 2.60 -1.15
N ASP A 91 -5.73 2.14 -0.27
CA ASP A 91 -6.17 2.89 0.90
C ASP A 91 -5.09 2.81 2.01
N ARG A 92 -4.54 3.96 2.39
CA ARG A 92 -3.50 4.04 3.43
C ARG A 92 -4.08 4.12 4.84
N THR A 93 -5.38 4.27 4.99
CA THR A 93 -6.01 4.52 6.28
C THR A 93 -6.05 3.28 7.15
N GLY A 94 -5.97 2.08 6.56
CA GLY A 94 -5.71 0.84 7.29
C GLY A 94 -4.38 0.91 8.04
N PHE A 95 -3.31 1.31 7.35
CA PHE A 95 -1.99 1.50 7.95
C PHE A 95 -1.96 2.62 8.99
N GLN A 96 -2.62 3.75 8.74
CA GLN A 96 -2.72 4.86 9.71
C GLN A 96 -3.40 4.43 11.02
N GLN A 97 -4.37 3.52 10.93
CA GLN A 97 -5.09 2.99 12.09
C GLN A 97 -4.30 1.89 12.81
N ASP A 98 -3.66 0.98 12.07
CA ASP A 98 -2.96 -0.18 12.59
C ASP A 98 -1.81 -0.59 11.65
N VAL A 99 -0.58 -0.46 12.14
CA VAL A 99 0.64 -0.86 11.40
C VAL A 99 0.59 -2.34 11.00
N ASN A 100 -0.04 -3.18 11.83
CA ASN A 100 -0.09 -4.61 11.64
C ASN A 100 -0.89 -5.04 10.41
N VAL A 101 -1.70 -4.14 9.84
CA VAL A 101 -2.42 -4.42 8.59
C VAL A 101 -1.47 -4.67 7.42
N VAL A 102 -0.31 -4.00 7.39
CA VAL A 102 0.66 -4.08 6.27
C VAL A 102 2.05 -4.56 6.70
N PHE A 103 2.34 -4.52 8.00
CA PHE A 103 3.59 -4.98 8.61
C PHE A 103 3.30 -5.57 10.02
N PRO A 104 2.88 -6.84 10.11
CA PRO A 104 2.29 -7.48 11.29
C PRO A 104 3.32 -7.90 12.35
N LEU A 105 4.26 -7.03 12.70
CA LEU A 105 5.34 -7.36 13.63
C LEU A 105 4.80 -7.84 14.99
N ASP A 106 3.77 -7.18 15.51
CA ASP A 106 3.18 -7.55 16.79
C ASP A 106 2.42 -8.88 16.69
N ARG A 107 1.68 -9.11 15.61
CA ARG A 107 1.00 -10.38 15.37
C ARG A 107 1.98 -11.55 15.33
N PHE A 108 3.14 -11.38 14.72
CA PHE A 108 4.18 -12.42 14.72
C PHE A 108 4.82 -12.60 16.10
N LYS A 109 5.03 -11.52 16.87
CA LYS A 109 5.46 -11.60 18.28
C LYS A 109 4.43 -12.38 19.14
N GLU A 110 3.15 -12.19 18.89
CA GLU A 110 2.07 -12.96 19.53
C GLU A 110 2.09 -14.45 19.13
N LEU A 111 2.43 -14.78 17.87
CA LEU A 111 2.60 -16.16 17.43
C LEU A 111 3.81 -16.85 18.09
N ILE A 112 4.90 -16.12 18.39
CA ILE A 112 6.01 -16.65 19.22
C ILE A 112 5.50 -16.95 20.63
N ALA A 113 4.77 -16.02 21.26
CA ALA A 113 4.23 -16.21 22.60
C ALA A 113 3.29 -17.43 22.69
N ARG A 114 2.60 -17.74 21.59
CA ARG A 114 1.73 -18.92 21.42
C ARG A 114 2.47 -20.18 20.94
N GLN A 115 3.80 -20.13 20.76
CA GLN A 115 4.64 -21.23 20.28
C GLN A 115 4.25 -21.78 18.90
N VAL A 116 3.63 -20.93 18.06
CA VAL A 116 3.28 -21.30 16.67
C VAL A 116 4.50 -21.23 15.77
N ILE A 117 5.37 -20.24 15.98
CA ILE A 117 6.65 -20.06 15.30
C ILE A 117 7.79 -19.99 16.33
N GLY A 118 9.01 -20.29 15.90
CA GLY A 118 10.17 -20.34 16.80
C GLY A 118 10.68 -18.96 17.21
N SER A 119 11.02 -18.11 16.24
CA SER A 119 11.52 -16.75 16.51
C SER A 119 11.36 -15.82 15.31
N LEU A 120 11.61 -14.53 15.52
CA LEU A 120 11.70 -13.52 14.47
C LEU A 120 13.15 -13.07 14.25
N ALA A 121 13.47 -12.78 12.99
CA ALA A 121 14.70 -12.13 12.55
C ALA A 121 15.02 -10.88 13.36
N SER A 122 16.29 -10.51 13.46
CA SER A 122 16.72 -9.30 14.15
C SER A 122 16.34 -8.05 13.34
N VAL A 123 16.29 -8.22 12.02
CA VAL A 123 15.98 -7.18 11.04
C VAL A 123 14.94 -7.71 10.04
N HIS A 124 13.99 -6.87 9.71
CA HIS A 124 12.97 -7.04 8.69
C HIS A 124 13.21 -6.04 7.56
N TYR A 125 12.50 -6.19 6.45
CA TYR A 125 12.79 -5.38 5.27
C TYR A 125 11.53 -4.82 4.62
N SER A 126 11.68 -3.61 4.10
CA SER A 126 10.63 -2.92 3.37
C SER A 126 11.14 -2.58 1.98
N PHE A 127 10.35 -2.90 0.97
CA PHE A 127 10.57 -2.48 -0.41
C PHE A 127 9.46 -1.52 -0.83
N MET A 128 9.71 -0.73 -1.88
CA MET A 128 8.64 -0.10 -2.62
C MET A 128 8.15 -1.07 -3.70
N GLY A 129 6.88 -1.51 -3.63
CA GLY A 129 6.31 -2.44 -4.63
C GLY A 129 5.72 -1.75 -5.87
N GLY A 130 5.73 -0.42 -5.90
CA GLY A 130 5.05 0.39 -6.90
C GLY A 130 5.91 0.75 -8.12
N GLY A 131 5.57 0.20 -9.29
CA GLY A 131 5.94 0.82 -10.56
C GLY A 131 7.17 0.25 -11.27
N LEU A 132 7.97 -0.59 -10.61
CA LEU A 132 9.10 -1.29 -11.25
C LEU A 132 8.69 -2.61 -11.89
N LEU A 133 9.45 -3.05 -12.89
CA LEU A 133 9.38 -4.41 -13.42
C LEU A 133 9.95 -5.43 -12.41
N PRO A 134 9.39 -6.65 -12.33
CA PRO A 134 9.87 -7.73 -11.46
C PRO A 134 11.38 -7.98 -11.51
N GLN A 135 11.98 -7.92 -12.70
CA GLN A 135 13.40 -8.20 -12.94
C GLN A 135 14.32 -7.19 -12.24
N VAL A 136 13.83 -5.97 -12.01
CA VAL A 136 14.60 -4.88 -11.38
C VAL A 136 15.01 -5.24 -9.95
N TYR A 137 14.24 -6.08 -9.25
CA TYR A 137 14.53 -6.47 -7.88
C TYR A 137 15.62 -7.53 -7.75
N GLU A 138 16.02 -8.21 -8.83
CA GLU A 138 16.86 -9.43 -8.76
C GLU A 138 18.14 -9.24 -7.93
N ASN A 139 18.98 -8.28 -8.33
CA ASN A 139 20.28 -8.07 -7.68
C ASN A 139 20.12 -7.68 -6.21
N THR A 140 19.16 -6.81 -5.91
CA THR A 140 18.88 -6.37 -4.54
C THR A 140 18.40 -7.54 -3.66
N VAL A 141 17.48 -8.36 -4.17
CA VAL A 141 16.91 -9.47 -3.41
C VAL A 141 17.93 -10.60 -3.19
N ARG A 142 18.76 -10.91 -4.21
CA ARG A 142 19.85 -11.88 -4.04
C ARG A 142 20.90 -11.41 -3.04
N ALA A 143 21.23 -10.12 -3.03
CA ALA A 143 22.10 -9.55 -1.99
C ALA A 143 21.45 -9.65 -0.60
N LEU A 144 20.16 -9.34 -0.49
CA LEU A 144 19.40 -9.47 0.76
C LEU A 144 19.36 -10.92 1.27
N ALA A 145 19.26 -11.91 0.38
CA ALA A 145 19.30 -13.33 0.76
C ALA A 145 20.56 -13.69 1.55
N THR A 146 21.70 -13.05 1.25
CA THR A 146 22.94 -13.26 2.00
C THR A 146 22.81 -12.78 3.45
N LEU A 147 22.17 -11.63 3.68
CA LEU A 147 21.93 -11.09 5.03
C LEU A 147 20.94 -11.95 5.81
N LEU A 148 19.86 -12.40 5.15
CA LEU A 148 18.87 -13.30 5.75
C LEU A 148 19.51 -14.63 6.19
N LYS A 149 20.39 -15.22 5.36
CA LYS A 149 21.16 -16.43 5.73
C LYS A 149 22.10 -16.19 6.90
N GLN A 150 22.77 -15.03 6.95
CA GLN A 150 23.62 -14.67 8.09
C GLN A 150 22.83 -14.54 9.40
N ASP A 151 21.62 -14.00 9.33
CA ASP A 151 20.67 -13.97 10.45
C ASP A 151 19.93 -15.30 10.68
N LYS A 152 20.33 -16.37 9.97
CA LYS A 152 19.75 -17.72 10.09
C LYS A 152 18.22 -17.76 9.90
N VAL A 153 17.71 -16.91 9.03
CA VAL A 153 16.29 -16.89 8.65
C VAL A 153 15.98 -18.14 7.83
N ASP A 154 14.94 -18.86 8.22
CA ASP A 154 14.49 -20.07 7.53
C ASP A 154 13.40 -19.76 6.52
N ALA A 155 12.50 -18.84 6.87
CA ALA A 155 11.36 -18.46 6.04
C ALA A 155 11.07 -16.95 6.07
N VAL A 156 10.53 -16.43 4.98
CA VAL A 156 10.11 -15.03 4.86
C VAL A 156 8.61 -14.95 4.58
N PHE A 157 7.91 -14.09 5.32
CA PHE A 157 6.50 -13.76 5.07
C PHE A 157 6.41 -12.40 4.35
N ILE A 158 5.81 -12.39 3.15
CA ILE A 158 5.79 -11.23 2.25
C ILE A 158 4.39 -10.62 2.17
N LEU A 159 4.30 -9.28 2.32
CA LEU A 159 3.03 -8.54 2.30
C LEU A 159 3.01 -7.44 1.23
N PRO A 160 2.10 -7.54 0.25
CA PRO A 160 1.77 -6.47 -0.67
C PRO A 160 0.67 -5.54 -0.14
N VAL A 161 0.61 -4.31 -0.65
CA VAL A 161 -0.47 -3.35 -0.33
C VAL A 161 -1.23 -2.84 -1.55
N CYS A 162 -0.63 -2.94 -2.74
CA CYS A 162 -1.16 -2.35 -3.96
C CYS A 162 -1.21 -3.39 -5.09
N PRO A 163 -1.92 -3.12 -6.21
CA PRO A 163 -2.02 -4.12 -7.27
C PRO A 163 -0.66 -4.48 -7.92
N ASN A 164 0.21 -3.49 -8.15
CA ASN A 164 1.57 -3.73 -8.65
C ASN A 164 2.44 -4.49 -7.61
N CYS A 165 2.12 -4.33 -6.33
CA CYS A 165 2.88 -4.92 -5.24
C CYS A 165 2.78 -6.45 -5.25
N THR A 166 1.70 -7.03 -5.80
CA THR A 166 1.61 -8.48 -6.05
C THR A 166 2.76 -8.97 -6.95
N ARG A 167 3.15 -8.19 -7.97
CA ARG A 167 4.28 -8.54 -8.85
C ARG A 167 5.61 -8.46 -8.13
N ALA A 168 5.80 -7.41 -7.34
CA ALA A 168 7.00 -7.24 -6.53
C ALA A 168 7.13 -8.37 -5.50
N ALA A 169 6.04 -8.70 -4.80
CA ALA A 169 5.98 -9.80 -3.84
C ALA A 169 6.30 -11.15 -4.50
N SER A 170 5.69 -11.44 -5.66
CA SER A 170 6.00 -12.66 -6.43
C SER A 170 7.46 -12.72 -6.87
N ALA A 171 8.04 -11.61 -7.31
CA ALA A 171 9.44 -11.53 -7.70
C ALA A 171 10.39 -11.73 -6.51
N ILE A 172 10.14 -11.05 -5.40
CA ILE A 172 10.92 -11.19 -4.15
C ILE A 172 10.86 -12.64 -3.67
N ALA A 173 9.67 -13.25 -3.65
CA ALA A 173 9.49 -14.65 -3.29
C ALA A 173 10.33 -15.59 -4.16
N TYR A 174 10.21 -15.44 -5.48
CA TYR A 174 10.97 -16.21 -6.46
C TYR A 174 12.48 -16.11 -6.24
N TYR A 175 13.02 -14.89 -6.15
CA TYR A 175 14.46 -14.68 -6.01
C TYR A 175 14.99 -15.20 -4.67
N LEU A 176 14.26 -15.04 -3.56
CA LEU A 176 14.66 -15.61 -2.26
C LEU A 176 14.65 -17.14 -2.26
N GLU A 177 13.64 -17.78 -2.86
CA GLU A 177 13.61 -19.26 -2.96
C GLU A 177 14.68 -19.79 -3.89
N SER A 178 15.02 -19.06 -4.96
CA SER A 178 16.15 -19.42 -5.83
C SER A 178 17.50 -19.36 -5.08
N GLU A 179 17.53 -18.62 -3.97
CA GLU A 179 18.67 -18.54 -3.06
C GLU A 179 18.55 -19.52 -1.88
N GLY A 180 17.51 -20.36 -1.78
CA GLY A 180 17.39 -21.36 -0.72
C GLY A 180 16.75 -20.86 0.57
N ILE A 181 16.01 -19.74 0.55
CA ILE A 181 15.23 -19.25 1.70
C ILE A 181 13.76 -19.54 1.42
N LEU A 182 13.05 -20.22 2.32
CA LEU A 182 11.61 -20.46 2.11
C LEU A 182 10.83 -19.14 2.11
N THR A 183 9.79 -19.06 1.31
CA THR A 183 8.90 -17.88 1.29
C THR A 183 7.45 -18.28 1.32
N THR A 184 6.63 -17.42 1.92
CA THR A 184 5.18 -17.41 1.76
C THR A 184 4.71 -15.96 1.87
N GLY A 185 3.44 -15.68 1.60
CA GLY A 185 2.93 -14.33 1.69
C GLY A 185 1.51 -14.19 1.18
N VAL A 186 1.08 -12.95 1.07
CA VAL A 186 -0.25 -12.61 0.55
C VAL A 186 -0.16 -12.19 -0.92
N SER A 187 -1.16 -12.58 -1.70
CA SER A 187 -1.43 -12.08 -3.05
C SER A 187 -2.72 -11.26 -3.05
N LEU A 188 -2.69 -10.05 -3.62
CA LEU A 188 -3.87 -9.19 -3.74
C LEU A 188 -4.50 -9.21 -5.14
N VAL A 189 -3.82 -9.79 -6.13
CA VAL A 189 -4.34 -9.95 -7.49
C VAL A 189 -4.06 -11.39 -7.92
N ARG A 190 -5.12 -12.20 -7.98
CA ARG A 190 -5.00 -13.66 -8.17
C ARG A 190 -4.29 -14.00 -9.48
N GLU A 191 -4.71 -13.35 -10.55
CA GLU A 191 -4.28 -13.60 -11.93
C GLU A 191 -2.80 -13.27 -12.14
N ILE A 192 -2.31 -12.23 -11.47
CA ILE A 192 -0.88 -11.89 -11.48
C ILE A 192 -0.06 -13.02 -10.85
N SER A 193 -0.51 -13.57 -9.72
CA SER A 193 0.17 -14.67 -9.05
C SER A 193 0.04 -15.98 -9.84
N GLU A 194 -1.10 -16.25 -10.46
CA GLU A 194 -1.24 -17.40 -11.36
C GLU A 194 -0.28 -17.33 -12.55
N ALA A 195 -0.15 -16.15 -13.17
CA ALA A 195 0.73 -15.94 -14.31
C ALA A 195 2.21 -16.04 -13.91
N MET A 196 2.62 -15.39 -12.82
CA MET A 196 4.01 -15.36 -12.38
C MET A 196 4.48 -16.64 -11.67
N GLN A 197 3.54 -17.46 -11.18
CA GLN A 197 3.80 -18.72 -10.47
C GLN A 197 4.80 -18.57 -9.30
N PRO A 198 4.55 -17.68 -8.31
CA PRO A 198 5.41 -17.58 -7.15
C PRO A 198 5.39 -18.88 -6.33
N PRO A 199 6.41 -19.15 -5.51
CA PRO A 199 6.53 -20.41 -4.79
C PRO A 199 5.31 -20.71 -3.91
N ARG A 200 4.96 -19.81 -2.98
CA ARG A 200 3.82 -19.99 -2.07
C ARG A 200 3.14 -18.65 -1.81
N MET A 201 1.84 -18.55 -2.08
CA MET A 201 1.05 -17.36 -1.77
C MET A 201 -0.37 -17.76 -1.34
N VAL A 202 -0.93 -17.04 -0.37
CA VAL A 202 -2.37 -17.04 -0.12
C VAL A 202 -2.99 -15.83 -0.81
N TRP A 203 -3.95 -16.05 -1.70
CA TRP A 203 -4.72 -14.97 -2.29
C TRP A 203 -5.84 -14.54 -1.35
N THR A 204 -5.98 -13.22 -1.18
CA THR A 204 -7.08 -12.61 -0.44
C THR A 204 -7.88 -11.71 -1.37
N SER A 205 -9.20 -11.78 -1.30
CA SER A 205 -10.13 -10.90 -2.01
C SER A 205 -10.18 -9.47 -1.43
N PHE A 206 -9.25 -9.09 -0.56
CA PHE A 206 -9.35 -7.90 0.27
C PHE A 206 -9.06 -6.62 -0.52
N PRO A 207 -9.57 -5.45 -0.06
CA PRO A 207 -9.29 -4.19 -0.71
C PRO A 207 -7.80 -3.84 -0.60
N PHE A 208 -7.25 -3.21 -1.63
CA PHE A 208 -5.86 -2.76 -1.63
C PHE A 208 -5.60 -1.82 -0.45
N GLY A 209 -4.52 -2.09 0.29
CA GLY A 209 -4.18 -1.43 1.55
C GLY A 209 -4.54 -2.24 2.79
N TYR A 210 -5.31 -3.33 2.64
CA TYR A 210 -5.78 -4.19 3.72
C TYR A 210 -5.41 -5.68 3.53
N PRO A 211 -4.13 -6.04 3.28
CA PRO A 211 -3.76 -7.42 2.97
C PRO A 211 -4.02 -8.41 4.11
N LEU A 212 -4.16 -7.93 5.36
CA LEU A 212 -4.53 -8.74 6.52
C LEU A 212 -5.94 -8.42 7.04
N GLY A 213 -6.77 -7.78 6.22
CA GLY A 213 -8.12 -7.37 6.58
C GLY A 213 -8.16 -6.05 7.35
N LYS A 214 -9.25 -5.86 8.11
CA LYS A 214 -9.57 -4.60 8.77
C LYS A 214 -8.55 -4.24 9.87
N ALA A 215 -8.28 -2.94 10.01
CA ALA A 215 -7.42 -2.42 11.07
C ALA A 215 -7.97 -2.76 12.46
N GLY A 216 -7.09 -3.20 13.37
CA GLY A 216 -7.45 -3.56 14.73
C GLY A 216 -8.18 -4.90 14.91
N ASP A 217 -8.53 -5.61 13.83
CA ASP A 217 -9.10 -6.96 13.92
C ASP A 217 -8.00 -8.01 14.10
N VAL A 218 -7.50 -8.09 15.32
CA VAL A 218 -6.37 -8.94 15.71
C VAL A 218 -6.61 -10.41 15.34
N ASP A 219 -7.82 -10.92 15.56
CA ASP A 219 -8.12 -12.33 15.33
C ASP A 219 -8.20 -12.65 13.83
N PHE A 220 -8.80 -11.78 13.03
CA PHE A 220 -8.84 -11.93 11.58
C PHE A 220 -7.43 -11.86 10.97
N GLN A 221 -6.61 -10.90 11.41
CA GLN A 221 -5.21 -10.79 10.99
C GLN A 221 -4.43 -12.09 11.28
N HIS A 222 -4.61 -12.69 12.46
CA HIS A 222 -4.00 -13.98 12.77
C HIS A 222 -4.49 -15.11 11.88
N GLN A 223 -5.77 -15.14 11.49
CA GLN A 223 -6.30 -16.18 10.61
C GLN A 223 -5.63 -16.11 9.23
N VAL A 224 -5.51 -14.92 8.67
CA VAL A 224 -4.84 -14.70 7.36
C VAL A 224 -3.36 -15.09 7.44
N ILE A 225 -2.66 -14.64 8.48
CA ILE A 225 -1.24 -14.98 8.70
C ILE A 225 -1.07 -16.50 8.84
N LYS A 226 -1.93 -17.18 9.62
CA LYS A 226 -1.86 -18.63 9.79
C LYS A 226 -2.09 -19.38 8.48
N GLN A 227 -3.03 -18.94 7.65
CA GLN A 227 -3.24 -19.54 6.31
C GLN A 227 -1.99 -19.38 5.44
N GLY A 228 -1.36 -18.21 5.43
CA GLY A 228 -0.11 -18.02 4.70
C GLY A 228 1.02 -18.90 5.24
N LEU A 229 1.14 -19.01 6.57
CA LEU A 229 2.17 -19.83 7.22
C LEU A 229 1.99 -21.34 6.97
N SER A 230 0.75 -21.84 6.88
CA SER A 230 0.52 -23.27 6.58
C SER A 230 1.04 -23.69 5.21
N LEU A 231 1.17 -22.75 4.26
CA LEU A 231 1.74 -23.05 2.94
C LEU A 231 3.22 -23.48 3.01
N LEU A 232 3.94 -23.10 4.08
CA LEU A 232 5.33 -23.53 4.29
C LEU A 232 5.46 -25.05 4.48
N GLU A 233 4.37 -25.73 4.83
CA GLU A 233 4.31 -27.18 5.01
C GLU A 233 4.04 -27.94 3.71
N ALA A 234 3.79 -27.25 2.59
CA ALA A 234 3.54 -27.89 1.31
C ALA A 234 4.79 -28.63 0.78
N ASP A 235 4.56 -29.82 0.21
CA ASP A 235 5.62 -30.69 -0.32
C ASP A 235 6.09 -30.29 -1.73
N THR A 236 5.16 -29.79 -2.57
CA THR A 236 5.42 -29.39 -3.96
C THR A 236 4.70 -28.09 -4.30
N GLY A 237 5.28 -27.28 -5.18
CA GLY A 237 4.66 -26.06 -5.69
C GLY A 237 4.83 -25.86 -7.19
N PRO A 238 4.47 -24.66 -7.70
CA PRO A 238 3.98 -23.49 -6.97
C PRO A 238 2.63 -23.73 -6.28
N VAL A 239 2.38 -23.02 -5.17
CA VAL A 239 1.14 -23.10 -4.39
C VAL A 239 0.49 -21.72 -4.33
N LEU A 240 -0.76 -21.64 -4.81
CA LEU A 240 -1.63 -20.49 -4.66
C LEU A 240 -2.95 -20.98 -4.06
N GLU A 241 -3.23 -20.59 -2.81
CA GLU A 241 -4.47 -20.94 -2.12
C GLU A 241 -5.37 -19.73 -1.92
N ASP A 242 -6.67 -19.91 -2.02
CA ASP A 242 -7.64 -18.85 -1.75
C ASP A 242 -7.93 -18.79 -0.25
N PHE A 243 -7.82 -17.61 0.37
CA PHE A 243 -8.30 -17.40 1.73
C PHE A 243 -9.84 -17.48 1.74
N PRO A 244 -10.45 -18.29 2.62
CA PRO A 244 -11.87 -18.64 2.49
C PRO A 244 -12.85 -17.58 2.98
N LEU A 245 -12.36 -16.54 3.68
CA LEU A 245 -13.20 -15.48 4.23
C LEU A 245 -12.97 -14.18 3.48
N ASP A 246 -14.04 -13.40 3.33
CA ASP A 246 -13.97 -12.00 2.91
C ASP A 246 -13.74 -11.09 4.12
N VAL A 247 -13.28 -9.84 3.90
CA VAL A 247 -13.17 -8.87 5.01
C VAL A 247 -14.57 -8.65 5.59
N PRO A 248 -14.76 -8.75 6.92
CA PRO A 248 -16.06 -8.56 7.53
C PRO A 248 -16.71 -7.23 7.12
N HIS A 249 -17.89 -7.31 6.51
CA HIS A 249 -18.67 -6.13 6.12
C HIS A 249 -19.44 -5.56 7.30
N ILE A 250 -19.45 -4.24 7.43
CA ILE A 250 -20.37 -3.51 8.29
C ILE A 250 -21.46 -2.96 7.39
N ALA A 251 -22.71 -3.29 7.68
CA ALA A 251 -23.83 -2.74 6.94
C ALA A 251 -23.84 -1.21 7.07
N SER A 252 -24.00 -0.51 5.95
CA SER A 252 -24.04 0.97 5.90
C SER A 252 -25.08 1.59 6.83
N GLU A 253 -26.11 0.82 7.24
CA GLU A 253 -27.19 1.28 8.11
C GLU A 253 -26.75 1.45 9.59
N ASP A 254 -25.64 0.83 9.99
CA ASP A 254 -25.11 0.86 11.37
C ASP A 254 -24.03 1.93 11.58
N ALA A 255 -23.66 2.68 10.54
CA ALA A 255 -22.67 3.75 10.63
C ALA A 255 -23.24 4.97 11.39
N PRO A 256 -22.58 5.47 12.46
CA PRO A 256 -23.11 6.60 13.23
C PRO A 256 -23.29 7.86 12.37
N ALA A 257 -24.43 8.52 12.55
CA ALA A 257 -24.84 9.75 11.84
C ALA A 257 -24.07 11.02 12.29
N CYS A 258 -22.81 10.88 12.71
CA CYS A 258 -21.92 12.00 13.00
C CYS A 258 -20.69 11.93 12.13
N SER A 259 -20.92 11.86 10.81
CA SER A 259 -19.92 12.37 9.88
C SER A 259 -19.72 13.86 10.20
N ILE A 260 -18.50 14.36 10.05
CA ILE A 260 -18.29 15.79 9.84
C ILE A 260 -19.32 16.19 8.80
N THR A 261 -20.29 17.03 9.17
CA THR A 261 -21.02 17.76 8.14
C THR A 261 -19.94 18.65 7.55
N LEU A 262 -19.34 18.19 6.45
CA LEU A 262 -18.41 18.95 5.65
C LEU A 262 -19.25 20.11 5.12
N ALA A 263 -19.41 21.12 5.97
CA ALA A 263 -20.10 22.33 5.63
C ALA A 263 -19.33 22.84 4.42
N ARG A 264 -19.99 22.80 3.26
CA ARG A 264 -19.41 23.37 2.05
C ARG A 264 -18.87 24.75 2.42
N PRO A 265 -17.66 25.12 1.98
CA PRO A 265 -17.13 26.46 2.21
C PRO A 265 -18.23 27.49 1.91
N SER A 266 -18.31 28.59 2.67
CA SER A 266 -19.35 29.60 2.42
C SER A 266 -19.37 29.95 0.93
N GLU A 267 -20.56 30.20 0.36
CA GLU A 267 -20.72 30.51 -1.07
C GLU A 267 -19.84 31.71 -1.51
N ASP A 268 -19.29 32.47 -0.56
CA ASP A 268 -18.41 33.62 -0.77
C ASP A 268 -16.93 33.26 -1.01
N ALA A 269 -16.48 32.04 -0.69
CA ALA A 269 -15.08 31.62 -0.88
C ALA A 269 -14.85 31.15 -2.34
N THR A 270 -14.45 32.08 -3.21
CA THR A 270 -14.29 31.81 -4.65
C THR A 270 -12.89 31.35 -5.07
N THR A 271 -11.86 31.60 -4.27
CA THR A 271 -10.47 31.18 -4.55
C THR A 271 -10.14 29.83 -3.92
N TRP A 272 -9.28 29.05 -4.57
CA TRP A 272 -8.72 27.81 -4.03
C TRP A 272 -8.06 28.03 -2.68
N LYS A 273 -7.31 29.12 -2.53
CA LYS A 273 -6.68 29.47 -1.25
C LYS A 273 -7.70 29.60 -0.12
N ALA A 274 -8.79 30.34 -0.35
CA ALA A 274 -9.83 30.51 0.67
C ALA A 274 -10.56 29.20 0.96
N ARG A 275 -10.88 28.41 -0.08
CA ARG A 275 -11.59 27.14 0.06
C ARG A 275 -10.77 26.10 0.84
N LEU A 276 -9.50 25.92 0.49
CA LEU A 276 -8.58 25.00 1.17
C LEU A 276 -8.30 25.43 2.62
N ALA A 277 -8.07 26.73 2.86
CA ALA A 277 -7.85 27.24 4.21
C ALA A 277 -9.07 27.05 5.12
N ASN A 278 -10.29 27.31 4.60
CA ASN A 278 -11.53 27.11 5.35
C ASN A 278 -11.75 25.63 5.70
N GLU A 279 -11.53 24.72 4.75
CA GLU A 279 -11.65 23.28 5.01
C GLU A 279 -10.60 22.81 6.02
N LEU A 280 -9.35 23.27 5.88
CA LEU A 280 -8.27 22.90 6.80
C LEU A 280 -8.63 23.23 8.27
N LEU A 281 -9.29 24.37 8.52
CA LEU A 281 -9.76 24.74 9.86
C LEU A 281 -10.78 23.74 10.44
N LEU A 282 -11.61 23.12 9.60
CA LEU A 282 -12.58 22.11 10.03
C LEU A 282 -11.90 20.78 10.39
N PHE A 283 -10.82 20.42 9.71
CA PHE A 283 -10.13 19.14 9.89
C PHE A 283 -9.10 19.16 11.03
N LYS A 284 -8.47 20.30 11.34
CA LYS A 284 -7.44 20.42 12.39
C LYS A 284 -7.83 19.80 13.74
N PRO A 285 -9.02 20.06 14.33
CA PRO A 285 -9.39 19.47 15.61
C PRO A 285 -9.48 17.93 15.57
N TRP A 286 -9.92 17.37 14.43
CA TRP A 286 -10.04 15.93 14.22
C TRP A 286 -8.67 15.27 14.01
N TYR A 287 -7.80 15.92 13.26
CA TYR A 287 -6.41 15.49 13.13
C TYR A 287 -5.70 15.46 14.50
N ASP A 288 -5.83 16.52 15.29
CA ASP A 288 -5.26 16.59 16.63
C ASP A 288 -5.85 15.51 17.56
N LEU A 289 -7.15 15.22 17.44
CA LEU A 289 -7.78 14.12 18.17
C LEU A 289 -7.22 12.76 17.74
N SER A 290 -7.01 12.54 16.45
CA SER A 290 -6.40 11.33 15.88
C SER A 290 -5.02 11.09 16.49
N ARG A 291 -4.15 12.11 16.43
CA ARG A 291 -2.79 12.07 16.98
C ARG A 291 -2.79 11.77 18.46
N ARG A 292 -3.64 12.44 19.25
CA ARG A 292 -3.73 12.20 20.70
C ARG A 292 -4.20 10.79 21.04
N ARG A 293 -5.11 10.21 20.26
CA ARG A 293 -5.64 8.85 20.49
C ARG A 293 -4.65 7.77 20.08
N ARG A 294 -3.93 7.98 18.97
CA ARG A 294 -3.10 6.94 18.34
C ARG A 294 -1.62 7.05 18.70
N GLY A 295 -1.16 8.22 19.14
CA GLY A 295 0.25 8.44 19.46
C GLY A 295 1.18 8.51 18.24
N ARG A 296 0.65 8.41 17.01
CA ARG A 296 1.41 8.42 15.75
C ARG A 296 0.76 9.31 14.70
N THR A 297 1.54 9.68 13.68
CA THR A 297 1.06 10.36 12.48
C THR A 297 1.96 10.03 11.29
N MET A 298 1.38 10.05 10.11
CA MET A 298 2.01 9.86 8.82
C MET A 298 2.36 11.18 8.13
N VAL A 299 1.97 12.30 8.73
CA VAL A 299 2.28 13.63 8.24
C VAL A 299 3.71 14.00 8.63
N GLY A 300 4.51 14.43 7.67
CA GLY A 300 5.85 14.98 7.89
C GLY A 300 6.86 14.63 6.81
N ILE A 301 6.51 13.83 5.79
CA ILE A 301 7.51 13.39 4.80
C ILE A 301 7.98 14.52 3.87
N SER A 302 7.25 15.63 3.81
CA SER A 302 7.63 16.82 3.03
C SER A 302 8.43 17.86 3.81
N ASP A 303 8.63 17.67 5.12
CA ASP A 303 9.20 18.66 6.05
C ASP A 303 8.49 20.03 5.99
N THR A 304 7.23 20.06 5.54
CA THR A 304 6.44 21.28 5.34
C THR A 304 5.18 21.23 6.19
N SER A 305 4.81 22.35 6.82
CA SER A 305 3.57 22.41 7.62
C SER A 305 2.33 22.26 6.74
N ILE A 306 1.25 21.68 7.28
CA ILE A 306 0.01 21.49 6.52
C ILE A 306 -0.59 22.81 6.01
N ASP A 307 -0.46 23.90 6.78
CA ASP A 307 -0.89 25.24 6.36
C ASP A 307 -0.12 25.72 5.13
N GLU A 308 1.22 25.58 5.16
CA GLU A 308 2.06 25.97 4.03
C GLU A 308 1.82 25.07 2.80
N ILE A 309 1.58 23.77 3.01
CA ILE A 309 1.19 22.86 1.91
C ILE A 309 -0.07 23.36 1.22
N MET A 310 -1.14 23.66 1.97
CA MET A 310 -2.40 24.13 1.39
C MET A 310 -2.22 25.48 0.67
N ASP A 311 -1.48 26.41 1.26
CA ASP A 311 -1.18 27.69 0.65
C ASP A 311 -0.42 27.53 -0.68
N ARG A 312 0.62 26.70 -0.71
CA ARG A 312 1.43 26.48 -1.92
C ARG A 312 0.69 25.70 -3.00
N LEU A 313 -0.15 24.75 -2.62
CA LEU A 313 -1.04 24.05 -3.56
C LEU A 313 -2.07 25.01 -4.17
N ALA A 314 -2.55 26.01 -3.42
CA ALA A 314 -3.52 26.96 -3.91
C ALA A 314 -2.94 27.95 -4.95
N VAL A 315 -1.67 28.35 -4.82
CA VAL A 315 -1.05 29.39 -5.68
C VAL A 315 -1.27 29.11 -7.17
N TRP A 316 -0.90 27.91 -7.63
CA TRP A 316 -1.02 27.57 -9.05
C TRP A 316 -2.48 27.27 -9.46
N LEU A 317 -3.31 26.79 -8.53
CA LEU A 317 -4.72 26.54 -8.84
C LEU A 317 -5.51 27.83 -9.05
N ASP A 318 -5.19 28.88 -8.29
CA ASP A 318 -5.77 30.23 -8.40
C ASP A 318 -5.22 31.02 -9.59
N ASP A 319 -3.95 30.83 -9.94
CA ASP A 319 -3.28 31.49 -11.07
C ASP A 319 -2.44 30.49 -11.88
N ARG A 320 -2.99 30.02 -13.00
CA ARG A 320 -2.38 29.00 -13.87
C ARG A 320 -1.16 29.52 -14.65
N ASP A 321 -0.89 30.83 -14.62
CA ASP A 321 0.32 31.43 -15.21
C ASP A 321 1.54 31.32 -14.28
N GLN A 322 1.33 30.99 -12.99
CA GLN A 322 2.42 30.73 -12.06
C GLN A 322 3.17 29.44 -12.41
N ALA A 323 4.42 29.35 -11.94
CA ALA A 323 5.18 28.11 -12.05
C ALA A 323 4.53 27.00 -11.23
N LEU A 324 4.56 25.77 -11.76
CA LEU A 324 4.19 24.58 -11.00
C LEU A 324 5.11 24.42 -9.79
N PRO A 325 4.61 23.81 -8.70
CA PRO A 325 5.46 23.45 -7.59
C PRO A 325 6.57 22.47 -8.00
N ASP A 326 7.70 22.51 -7.30
CA ASP A 326 8.76 21.51 -7.44
C ASP A 326 8.17 20.09 -7.27
N PHE A 327 8.52 19.19 -8.19
CA PHE A 327 7.89 17.86 -8.26
C PHE A 327 8.22 16.96 -7.07
N LYS A 328 9.44 17.05 -6.53
CA LYS A 328 9.82 16.24 -5.37
C LYS A 328 9.04 16.70 -4.15
N TRP A 329 9.02 18.01 -3.89
CA TRP A 329 8.20 18.59 -2.84
C TRP A 329 6.71 18.28 -3.03
N PHE A 330 6.18 18.48 -4.24
CA PHE A 330 4.75 18.28 -4.53
C PHE A 330 4.29 16.85 -4.26
N LYS A 331 5.09 15.85 -4.65
CA LYS A 331 4.79 14.44 -4.34
C LYS A 331 4.65 14.22 -2.83
N TYR A 332 5.63 14.68 -2.04
CA TYR A 332 5.59 14.49 -0.59
C TYR A 332 4.49 15.32 0.08
N ALA A 333 4.30 16.56 -0.35
CA ALA A 333 3.29 17.47 0.20
C ALA A 333 1.86 16.93 -0.03
N THR A 334 1.58 16.35 -1.21
CA THR A 334 0.27 15.75 -1.47
C THR A 334 0.02 14.47 -0.68
N GLU A 335 1.06 13.70 -0.36
CA GLU A 335 0.95 12.55 0.55
C GLU A 335 0.72 13.00 2.00
N ASP A 336 1.43 14.03 2.48
CA ASP A 336 1.17 14.64 3.80
C ASP A 336 -0.25 15.21 3.90
N ALA A 337 -0.74 15.86 2.84
CA ALA A 337 -2.11 16.36 2.78
C ALA A 337 -3.14 15.22 2.85
N LYS A 338 -2.96 14.14 2.07
CA LYS A 338 -3.84 12.96 2.14
C LYS A 338 -3.76 12.28 3.51
N ALA A 339 -2.57 12.21 4.11
CA ALA A 339 -2.36 11.65 5.43
C ALA A 339 -3.10 12.45 6.50
N PHE A 340 -2.96 13.78 6.49
CA PHE A 340 -3.66 14.67 7.41
C PHE A 340 -5.18 14.49 7.34
N TYR A 341 -5.73 14.51 6.12
CA TYR A 341 -7.17 14.33 5.91
C TYR A 341 -7.62 12.93 6.30
N GLY A 342 -6.90 11.88 5.88
CA GLY A 342 -7.19 10.49 6.25
C GLY A 342 -7.21 10.31 7.77
N GLU A 343 -6.20 10.82 8.48
CA GLU A 343 -6.09 10.75 9.94
C GLU A 343 -7.20 11.50 10.67
N ALA A 344 -7.60 12.66 10.17
CA ALA A 344 -8.75 13.39 10.69
C ALA A 344 -10.06 12.62 10.46
N LEU A 345 -10.26 12.03 9.28
CA LEU A 345 -11.46 11.28 8.94
C LEU A 345 -11.60 10.02 9.82
N ILE A 346 -10.53 9.25 10.02
CA ILE A 346 -10.55 8.05 10.90
C ILE A 346 -10.65 8.38 12.40
N ALA A 347 -10.56 9.66 12.80
CA ALA A 347 -10.79 10.06 14.19
C ALA A 347 -12.29 10.19 14.52
N GLN A 348 -13.14 10.26 13.48
CA GLN A 348 -14.58 10.34 13.63
C GLN A 348 -15.11 9.07 14.30
N PRO A 349 -16.11 9.20 15.19
CA PRO A 349 -16.73 8.05 15.82
C PRO A 349 -17.51 7.26 14.78
N GLY A 350 -17.19 5.99 14.64
CA GLY A 350 -17.88 5.09 13.73
C GLY A 350 -17.01 3.91 13.40
N ASP A 351 -17.68 2.84 12.96
CA ASP A 351 -17.01 1.68 12.44
C ASP A 351 -17.32 1.58 10.95
N TYR A 352 -16.36 2.02 10.13
CA TYR A 352 -16.56 2.17 8.70
C TYR A 352 -15.85 1.06 7.94
N PRO A 353 -16.43 0.57 6.82
CA PRO A 353 -15.78 -0.43 6.01
C PRO A 353 -14.53 0.15 5.31
N PRO A 354 -13.56 -0.71 4.93
CA PRO A 354 -12.43 -0.32 4.09
C PRO A 354 -12.83 0.53 2.88
N GLY A 355 -12.01 1.52 2.53
CA GLY A 355 -12.26 2.43 1.42
C GLY A 355 -13.29 3.54 1.69
N HIS A 356 -13.99 3.54 2.83
CA HIS A 356 -14.91 4.63 3.18
C HIS A 356 -14.20 5.99 3.24
N THR A 357 -13.09 6.05 3.98
CA THR A 357 -12.30 7.26 4.16
C THR A 357 -11.72 7.77 2.84
N GLU A 358 -11.23 6.87 1.98
CA GLU A 358 -10.73 7.24 0.65
C GLU A 358 -11.83 7.87 -0.20
N ARG A 359 -13.04 7.29 -0.23
CA ARG A 359 -14.17 7.86 -0.97
C ARG A 359 -14.54 9.24 -0.47
N GLN A 360 -14.62 9.42 0.85
CA GLN A 360 -14.94 10.72 1.44
C GLN A 360 -13.88 11.77 1.09
N LEU A 361 -12.59 11.44 1.22
CA LEU A 361 -11.49 12.31 0.82
C LEU A 361 -11.66 12.77 -0.64
N TRP A 362 -11.85 11.84 -1.58
CA TRP A 362 -11.88 12.20 -3.00
C TRP A 362 -13.16 12.87 -3.47
N ASN A 363 -14.31 12.59 -2.84
CA ASN A 363 -15.61 13.02 -3.36
C ASN A 363 -16.27 14.13 -2.53
N GLU A 364 -15.83 14.35 -1.30
CA GLU A 364 -16.49 15.27 -0.38
C GLU A 364 -15.57 16.39 0.12
N THR A 365 -14.27 16.37 -0.21
CA THR A 365 -13.31 17.39 0.24
C THR A 365 -12.83 18.31 -0.87
N VAL A 366 -12.52 19.56 -0.53
CA VAL A 366 -11.86 20.54 -1.40
C VAL A 366 -10.46 20.06 -1.77
N LEU A 367 -9.74 19.42 -0.85
CA LEU A 367 -8.45 18.78 -1.18
C LEU A 367 -8.61 17.75 -2.31
N GLY A 368 -9.60 16.85 -2.21
CA GLY A 368 -9.88 15.84 -3.23
C GLY A 368 -10.16 16.47 -4.60
N GLU A 369 -10.94 17.56 -4.62
CA GLU A 369 -11.20 18.35 -5.82
C GLU A 369 -9.92 18.99 -6.38
N ALA A 370 -9.10 19.63 -5.54
CA ALA A 370 -7.83 20.25 -5.90
C ALA A 370 -6.85 19.25 -6.51
N LEU A 371 -6.74 18.05 -5.93
CA LEU A 371 -5.86 16.99 -6.43
C LEU A 371 -6.35 16.43 -7.78
N LYS A 372 -7.67 16.37 -8.02
CA LYS A 372 -8.24 16.02 -9.33
C LYS A 372 -7.89 17.06 -10.40
N GLU A 373 -7.88 18.36 -10.05
CA GLU A 373 -7.45 19.44 -10.96
C GLU A 373 -5.98 19.33 -11.35
N TYR A 374 -5.10 19.07 -10.37
CA TYR A 374 -3.69 18.77 -10.65
C TYR A 374 -3.55 17.53 -11.55
N HIS A 375 -4.27 16.45 -11.23
CA HIS A 375 -4.26 15.23 -12.04
C HIS A 375 -4.66 15.51 -13.49
N HIS A 376 -5.74 16.26 -13.74
CA HIS A 376 -6.18 16.60 -15.10
C HIS A 376 -5.12 17.36 -15.88
N TYR A 377 -4.45 18.31 -15.23
CA TYR A 377 -3.36 19.05 -15.87
C TYR A 377 -2.17 18.16 -16.21
N PHE A 378 -1.65 17.38 -15.25
CA PHE A 378 -0.52 16.50 -15.50
C PHE A 378 -0.84 15.39 -16.50
N ALA A 379 -2.08 14.91 -16.53
CA ALA A 379 -2.53 13.90 -17.49
C ALA A 379 -2.64 14.46 -18.93
N SER A 380 -2.69 15.78 -19.12
CA SER A 380 -2.77 16.41 -20.44
C SER A 380 -1.43 16.42 -21.20
N ASP A 381 -0.30 16.30 -20.48
CA ASP A 381 1.04 16.18 -21.06
C ASP A 381 1.56 14.75 -20.87
N PRO A 382 1.82 13.99 -21.95
CA PRO A 382 2.42 12.64 -21.87
C PRO A 382 3.71 12.58 -21.05
N LYS A 383 4.49 13.67 -21.01
CA LYS A 383 5.74 13.74 -20.21
C LYS A 383 5.48 13.75 -18.71
N LEU A 384 4.29 14.15 -18.28
CA LEU A 384 3.88 14.29 -16.88
C LEU A 384 2.91 13.19 -16.43
N ALA A 385 2.60 12.21 -17.29
CA ALA A 385 1.68 11.12 -17.00
C ALA A 385 2.07 10.30 -15.75
N LEU A 386 3.38 10.18 -15.48
CA LEU A 386 3.90 9.55 -14.27
C LEU A 386 3.43 10.25 -13.00
N MET A 387 3.49 11.59 -13.01
CA MET A 387 3.06 12.44 -11.92
C MET A 387 1.55 12.35 -11.74
N ALA A 388 0.78 12.39 -12.84
CA ALA A 388 -0.67 12.22 -12.79
C ALA A 388 -1.10 10.93 -12.07
N ARG A 389 -0.38 9.82 -12.32
CA ARG A 389 -0.60 8.52 -11.64
C ARG A 389 -0.26 8.54 -10.15
N ALA A 390 0.72 9.33 -9.75
CA ALA A 390 1.13 9.45 -8.35
C ALA A 390 0.10 10.21 -7.50
N ILE A 391 -0.62 11.15 -8.12
CA ILE A 391 -1.53 12.06 -7.43
C ILE A 391 -2.84 11.37 -7.08
N ALA A 392 -3.53 10.83 -8.08
CA ALA A 392 -4.88 10.30 -7.93
C ALA A 392 -4.95 8.81 -8.25
N SER A 393 -5.72 8.07 -7.46
CA SER A 393 -6.01 6.66 -7.73
C SER A 393 -6.94 6.55 -8.95
N ARG A 394 -6.90 5.42 -9.65
CA ARG A 394 -7.81 5.17 -10.77
C ARG A 394 -9.27 5.18 -10.33
N ALA A 395 -9.55 4.74 -9.10
CA ALA A 395 -10.86 4.86 -8.48
C ALA A 395 -11.28 6.33 -8.30
N ALA A 396 -10.38 7.21 -7.87
CA ALA A 396 -10.66 8.63 -7.70
C ALA A 396 -11.01 9.35 -9.01
N VAL A 397 -10.46 8.91 -10.14
CA VAL A 397 -10.67 9.52 -11.47
C VAL A 397 -11.55 8.68 -12.40
N GLU A 398 -12.05 7.54 -11.90
CA GLU A 398 -12.93 6.59 -12.58
C GLU A 398 -12.47 6.14 -13.97
N LYS A 399 -11.16 6.01 -14.18
CA LYS A 399 -10.56 5.62 -15.47
C LYS A 399 -9.19 4.96 -15.30
N SER A 400 -8.79 4.18 -16.31
CA SER A 400 -7.41 3.70 -16.41
C SER A 400 -6.44 4.88 -16.55
N THR A 401 -5.31 4.81 -15.85
CA THR A 401 -4.26 5.84 -15.87
C THR A 401 -3.09 5.45 -16.78
N GLY A 402 -3.32 4.57 -17.76
CA GLY A 402 -2.29 4.00 -18.63
C GLY A 402 -1.50 2.85 -17.97
N SER A 403 -1.01 1.92 -18.79
CA SER A 403 -0.25 0.75 -18.32
C SER A 403 1.21 0.79 -18.76
N PHE A 404 2.09 1.02 -17.80
CA PHE A 404 3.53 1.02 -17.97
C PHE A 404 4.22 0.73 -16.63
N ALA A 405 5.47 0.27 -16.71
CA ALA A 405 6.40 0.15 -15.59
C ALA A 405 7.75 0.77 -15.90
N ILE A 406 8.62 0.82 -14.90
CA ILE A 406 9.98 1.34 -14.97
C ILE A 406 10.94 0.16 -15.00
N GLY A 407 11.82 0.13 -16.01
CA GLY A 407 12.84 -0.91 -16.18
C GLY A 407 14.15 -0.59 -15.47
N HIS A 408 15.22 -1.32 -15.84
CA HIS A 408 16.51 -1.25 -15.15
C HIS A 408 17.24 0.09 -15.34
N ASP A 409 17.01 0.78 -16.45
CA ASP A 409 17.67 2.04 -16.83
C ASP A 409 16.74 3.26 -16.60
N ASN A 410 15.75 3.12 -15.71
CA ASN A 410 14.68 4.09 -15.46
C ASN A 410 13.85 4.43 -16.72
N GLU A 411 13.84 3.55 -17.70
CA GLU A 411 13.04 3.67 -18.90
C GLU A 411 11.57 3.32 -18.64
N ILE A 412 10.66 4.08 -19.25
CA ILE A 412 9.22 3.79 -19.20
C ILE A 412 8.91 2.69 -20.22
N VAL A 413 8.54 1.52 -19.72
CA VAL A 413 8.17 0.34 -20.51
C VAL A 413 6.65 0.20 -20.56
N PRO A 414 6.01 0.31 -21.75
CA PRO A 414 4.59 0.03 -21.90
C PRO A 414 4.28 -1.40 -21.49
N GLN A 415 3.19 -1.60 -20.75
CA GLN A 415 2.70 -2.92 -20.40
C GLN A 415 1.51 -3.25 -21.31
N MET A 416 1.80 -3.96 -22.40
CA MET A 416 0.77 -4.48 -23.30
C MET A 416 0.36 -5.88 -22.83
N ASN A 417 -0.93 -6.20 -22.93
CA ASN A 417 -1.42 -7.56 -22.76
C ASN A 417 -0.73 -8.47 -23.78
N ASN A 418 0.16 -9.35 -23.33
CA ASN A 418 0.73 -10.43 -24.15
C ASN A 418 -0.26 -11.61 -24.32
N LYS A 419 -1.54 -11.32 -24.51
CA LYS A 419 -2.54 -12.33 -24.88
C LYS A 419 -2.96 -12.08 -26.32
N GLY A 420 -2.15 -12.62 -27.24
CA GLY A 420 -2.51 -12.92 -28.62
C GLY A 420 -2.71 -14.41 -28.78
#